data_AF-A0A3D9AG05-F1
#
_entry.id   AF-A0A3D9AG05-F1
#
_cell.length_a   1.000
_cell.length_b   1.000
_cell.length_c   1.000
_cell.angle_alpha   90.00
_cell.angle_beta   90.00
_cell.angle_gamma   90.00
#
_symmetry.space_group_name_H-M   'P 1'
#
loop_
_entity.id
_entity.type
_entity.pdbx_description
1 polymer ?
#
loop_
_entity_poly.entity_id
_entity_poly.type
_entity_poly.pdbx_seq_one_letter_code
_entity_poly.pdbx_strand_id
1 'polypeptide(L)'
;MEINRIHSDLKEIYKGKEVDEKFNFTFEYRYGDEKFLLMKLLKKGYWSVMPFAFNSDNVLAFQLNPNQQKFQDTSIVSFDDTYLECFMLSPNVKGIIPLTNLIYFDEFFFINRAKDTIDEIILLSKPFFDYFGGGDLDFFKNFLLSESNQERFENADEYREEFYKEFWSHYYDTPENIKAFELFDKLINRLTYLPQYEDVAEDYGLWNNYIGNVLAKRAYSRIIVEDIDKWKHYWRCAQLPHGFDCDTNSFEEYTIHFGWSSSLLDCISDSFDSERESKYEMFPEEVKKHPLFEATEAIRKVGGYSGDLHIKAAVILEKEYNDPIGCWNALISASYWAGKRGDLDGVEMCWGLAIDLSKTHGWTEIHNVLSEQMEFYYHYKG
;
A
#
# COMPACT_ATOMS: atom_id res chain seq x y z
N MET A 1 10.39 13.76 21.50
CA MET A 1 10.04 14.14 20.12
C MET A 1 8.86 13.30 19.66
N GLU A 2 7.91 13.93 18.97
CA GLU A 2 6.77 13.30 18.30
C GLU A 2 7.13 12.99 16.83
N ILE A 3 6.50 11.99 16.21
CA ILE A 3 6.83 11.59 14.83
C ILE A 3 6.23 12.52 13.78
N ASN A 4 5.01 12.99 14.02
CA ASN A 4 4.31 13.99 13.24
C ASN A 4 3.16 14.53 14.09
N ARG A 5 2.62 15.68 13.67
CA ARG A 5 1.55 16.37 14.38
C ARG A 5 0.22 15.60 14.39
N ILE A 6 -0.13 14.92 13.29
CA ILE A 6 -1.42 14.22 13.17
C ILE A 6 -1.54 13.11 14.21
N HIS A 7 -0.50 12.29 14.35
CA HIS A 7 -0.44 11.25 15.36
C HIS A 7 -0.58 11.82 16.78
N SER A 8 0.13 12.92 17.08
CA SER A 8 0.10 13.57 18.40
C SER A 8 -1.28 14.18 18.73
N ASP A 9 -1.86 14.92 17.79
CA ASP A 9 -3.17 15.54 17.96
C ASP A 9 -4.26 14.48 18.17
N LEU A 10 -4.28 13.42 17.36
CA LEU A 10 -5.26 12.33 17.49
C LEU A 10 -5.09 11.56 18.81
N LYS A 11 -3.85 11.32 19.22
CA LYS A 11 -3.54 10.71 20.53
C LYS A 11 -4.12 11.51 21.68
N GLU A 12 -3.96 12.84 21.70
CA GLU A 12 -4.55 13.67 22.74
C GLU A 12 -6.08 13.77 22.63
N ILE A 13 -6.65 13.84 21.42
CA ILE A 13 -8.11 13.83 21.20
C ILE A 13 -8.75 12.57 21.79
N TYR A 14 -8.07 11.42 21.70
CA TYR A 14 -8.60 10.12 22.08
C TYR A 14 -8.07 9.56 23.41
N LYS A 15 -7.28 10.35 24.13
CA LYS A 15 -6.76 10.00 25.44
C LYS A 15 -7.85 9.62 26.42
N GLY A 16 -7.73 8.43 27.01
CA GLY A 16 -8.71 7.88 27.96
C GLY A 16 -10.05 7.48 27.34
N LYS A 17 -10.20 7.47 26.01
CA LYS A 17 -11.39 6.96 25.31
C LYS A 17 -11.19 5.51 24.88
N GLU A 18 -12.25 4.71 24.99
CA GLU A 18 -12.27 3.31 24.57
C GLU A 18 -12.55 3.18 23.07
N VAL A 19 -11.59 3.58 22.23
CA VAL A 19 -11.74 3.51 20.76
C VAL A 19 -11.29 2.20 20.14
N ASP A 20 -10.40 1.46 20.79
CA ASP A 20 -9.79 0.24 20.25
C ASP A 20 -10.85 -0.78 19.81
N GLU A 21 -11.78 -1.09 20.72
CA GLU A 21 -12.89 -2.01 20.48
C GLU A 21 -13.96 -1.52 19.50
N LYS A 22 -13.97 -0.21 19.21
CA LYS A 22 -15.02 0.48 18.44
C LYS A 22 -14.56 0.75 17.01
N PHE A 23 -13.30 1.15 16.86
CA PHE A 23 -12.68 1.43 15.58
C PHE A 23 -11.84 0.26 15.08
N ASN A 24 -11.54 -0.74 15.92
CA ASN A 24 -10.53 -1.79 15.68
C ASN A 24 -9.13 -1.23 15.40
N PHE A 25 -8.84 -0.06 15.98
CA PHE A 25 -7.51 0.52 16.05
C PHE A 25 -7.46 1.57 17.17
N THR A 26 -6.26 1.93 17.57
CA THR A 26 -5.99 2.87 18.65
C THR A 26 -4.94 3.91 18.26
N PHE A 27 -4.96 5.06 18.93
CA PHE A 27 -4.00 6.14 18.72
C PHE A 27 -2.85 6.12 19.74
N GLU A 28 -2.89 5.19 20.70
CA GLU A 28 -1.80 4.93 21.64
C GLU A 28 -1.46 3.44 21.58
N TYR A 29 -0.24 3.09 21.25
CA TYR A 29 0.14 1.68 21.21
C TYR A 29 0.15 1.08 22.63
N ARG A 30 -0.68 0.04 22.85
CA ARG A 30 -0.97 -0.51 24.19
C ARG A 30 -0.11 -1.72 24.57
N TYR A 31 0.58 -2.34 23.61
CA TYR A 31 1.23 -3.63 23.79
C TYR A 31 2.74 -3.56 23.97
N GLY A 32 3.34 -2.36 23.98
CA GLY A 32 4.78 -2.20 24.14
C GLY A 32 5.27 -0.76 23.90
N ASP A 33 6.49 -0.66 23.38
CA ASP A 33 7.11 0.64 23.07
C ASP A 33 6.68 1.14 21.68
N GLU A 34 5.80 2.13 21.67
CA GLU A 34 5.33 2.82 20.46
C GLU A 34 6.50 3.32 19.59
N LYS A 35 7.56 3.84 20.22
CA LYS A 35 8.72 4.37 19.50
C LYS A 35 9.50 3.26 18.83
N PHE A 36 9.57 2.08 19.46
CA PHE A 36 10.21 0.92 18.86
C PHE A 36 9.50 0.51 17.57
N LEU A 37 8.17 0.43 17.56
CA LEU A 37 7.40 0.11 16.35
C LEU A 37 7.59 1.15 15.24
N LEU A 38 7.48 2.43 15.57
CA LEU A 38 7.67 3.52 14.61
C LEU A 38 9.10 3.53 14.05
N MET A 39 10.11 3.31 14.89
CA MET A 39 11.51 3.19 14.44
C MET A 39 11.74 1.92 13.61
N LYS A 40 11.05 0.81 13.91
CA LYS A 40 11.11 -0.41 13.11
C LYS A 40 10.59 -0.16 11.70
N LEU A 41 9.43 0.47 11.56
CA LEU A 41 8.86 0.87 10.27
C LEU A 41 9.86 1.72 9.45
N LEU A 42 10.40 2.79 10.04
CA LEU A 42 11.32 3.71 9.35
C LEU A 42 12.64 3.03 8.97
N LYS A 43 13.23 2.22 9.87
CA LYS A 43 14.46 1.44 9.60
C LYS A 43 14.25 0.37 8.52
N LYS A 44 13.00 -0.07 8.30
CA LYS A 44 12.64 -0.99 7.21
C LYS A 44 12.44 -0.30 5.86
N GLY A 45 12.61 1.02 5.80
CA GLY A 45 12.61 1.77 4.56
C GLY A 45 11.29 2.46 4.22
N TYR A 46 10.28 2.38 5.10
CA TYR A 46 8.96 2.95 4.88
C TYR A 46 8.87 4.41 5.36
N TRP A 47 9.81 5.26 4.93
CA TRP A 47 9.68 6.72 5.13
C TRP A 47 8.57 7.33 4.28
N SER A 48 8.09 6.62 3.25
CA SER A 48 7.04 7.04 2.31
C SER A 48 5.62 6.88 2.86
N VAL A 49 5.47 6.62 4.16
CA VAL A 49 4.19 6.60 4.85
C VAL A 49 4.24 7.50 6.08
N MET A 50 3.08 8.04 6.47
CA MET A 50 2.90 8.87 7.65
C MET A 50 2.06 8.16 8.70
N PRO A 51 2.68 7.58 9.75
CA PRO A 51 1.96 6.88 10.81
C PRO A 51 0.99 7.77 11.56
N PHE A 52 -0.18 7.25 11.92
CA PHE A 52 -1.16 7.98 12.74
C PHE A 52 -1.90 7.13 13.77
N ALA A 53 -1.95 5.81 13.62
CA ALA A 53 -2.64 4.90 14.54
C ALA A 53 -2.03 3.49 14.51
N PHE A 54 -2.57 2.59 15.33
CA PHE A 54 -2.10 1.22 15.49
C PHE A 54 -3.28 0.25 15.51
N ASN A 55 -3.17 -0.87 14.81
CA ASN A 55 -4.09 -2.00 14.93
C ASN A 55 -3.27 -3.20 15.39
N SER A 56 -3.46 -3.63 16.64
CA SER A 56 -2.57 -4.62 17.28
C SER A 56 -1.11 -4.17 17.17
N ASP A 57 -0.22 -4.98 16.60
CA ASP A 57 1.20 -4.65 16.37
C ASP A 57 1.45 -3.96 15.02
N ASN A 58 0.41 -3.74 14.21
CA ASN A 58 0.52 -3.12 12.90
C ASN A 58 0.40 -1.59 13.00
N VAL A 59 1.16 -0.89 12.18
CA VAL A 59 1.13 0.59 12.10
C VAL A 59 0.20 1.01 10.98
N LEU A 60 -0.83 1.80 11.31
CA LEU A 60 -1.69 2.44 10.32
C LEU A 60 -1.09 3.79 9.90
N ALA A 61 -0.97 3.99 8.60
CA ALA A 61 -0.29 5.15 8.05
C ALA A 61 -0.96 5.66 6.77
N PHE A 62 -0.88 6.95 6.52
CA PHE A 62 -1.19 7.53 5.22
C PHE A 62 -0.07 7.23 4.24
N GLN A 63 -0.39 6.74 3.05
CA GLN A 63 0.61 6.62 1.99
C GLN A 63 0.91 8.01 1.42
N LEU A 64 2.18 8.40 1.39
CA LEU A 64 2.60 9.66 0.78
C LEU A 64 2.60 9.49 -0.75
N ASN A 65 1.65 10.13 -1.41
CA ASN A 65 1.48 10.05 -2.85
C ASN A 65 1.67 11.43 -3.48
N PRO A 66 2.71 11.65 -4.31
CA PRO A 66 2.94 12.93 -4.97
C PRO A 66 1.79 13.43 -5.86
N ASN A 67 0.89 12.54 -6.29
CA ASN A 67 -0.28 12.90 -7.09
C ASN A 67 -1.46 13.39 -6.24
N GLN A 68 -1.41 13.26 -4.91
CA GLN A 68 -2.47 13.70 -4.01
C GLN A 68 -2.12 15.02 -3.33
N GLN A 69 -3.10 15.93 -3.27
CA GLN A 69 -2.90 17.26 -2.68
C GLN A 69 -3.20 17.34 -1.18
N LYS A 70 -3.87 16.32 -0.62
CA LYS A 70 -4.30 16.28 0.77
C LYS A 70 -4.24 14.86 1.32
N PHE A 71 -3.78 14.69 2.56
CA PHE A 71 -3.77 13.36 3.22
C PHE A 71 -5.15 12.74 3.37
N GLN A 72 -6.20 13.53 3.52
CA GLN A 72 -7.56 13.01 3.65
C GLN A 72 -8.01 12.21 2.41
N ASP A 73 -7.42 12.45 1.25
CA ASP A 73 -7.78 11.81 -0.02
C ASP A 73 -6.77 10.71 -0.41
N THR A 74 -5.75 10.47 0.43
CA THR A 74 -4.74 9.43 0.19
C THR A 74 -5.12 8.11 0.85
N SER A 75 -4.65 7.00 0.28
CA SER A 75 -4.86 5.66 0.84
C SER A 75 -4.26 5.54 2.23
N ILE A 76 -4.94 4.79 3.08
CA ILE A 76 -4.41 4.34 4.37
C ILE A 76 -3.92 2.92 4.19
N VAL A 77 -2.67 2.69 4.58
CA VAL A 77 -2.00 1.39 4.57
C VAL A 77 -1.79 0.90 5.99
N SER A 78 -1.77 -0.42 6.14
CA SER A 78 -1.32 -1.11 7.35
C SER A 78 0.06 -1.70 7.08
N PHE A 79 1.07 -1.26 7.83
CA PHE A 79 2.35 -1.95 7.88
C PHE A 79 2.20 -3.20 8.74
N ASP A 80 2.30 -4.35 8.11
CA ASP A 80 2.20 -5.64 8.76
C ASP A 80 3.55 -6.08 9.33
N ASP A 81 3.60 -6.31 10.65
CA ASP A 81 4.85 -6.62 11.33
C ASP A 81 5.40 -8.04 11.04
N THR A 82 4.55 -8.93 10.54
CA THR A 82 4.90 -10.32 10.20
C THR A 82 5.49 -10.40 8.80
N TYR A 83 4.83 -9.78 7.82
CA TYR A 83 5.27 -9.75 6.44
C TYR A 83 6.35 -8.70 6.21
N LEU A 84 6.40 -7.67 7.06
CA LEU A 84 7.22 -6.47 6.91
C LEU A 84 6.92 -5.77 5.60
N GLU A 85 5.63 -5.63 5.28
CA GLU A 85 5.09 -5.05 4.05
C GLU A 85 3.91 -4.11 4.38
N CYS A 86 3.59 -3.20 3.47
CA CYS A 86 2.43 -2.33 3.59
C CYS A 86 1.27 -2.83 2.71
N PHE A 87 0.06 -2.89 3.27
CA PHE A 87 -1.14 -3.28 2.53
C PHE A 87 -2.20 -2.19 2.65
N MET A 88 -2.77 -1.79 1.51
CA MET A 88 -3.85 -0.82 1.45
C MET A 88 -5.07 -1.36 2.19
N LEU A 89 -5.46 -0.63 3.23
CA LEU A 89 -6.57 -0.97 4.11
C LEU A 89 -7.81 -0.12 3.81
N SER A 90 -7.60 1.13 3.39
CA SER A 90 -8.68 2.06 3.11
C SER A 90 -8.32 3.02 2.00
N PRO A 91 -9.28 3.43 1.14
CA PRO A 91 -9.02 4.40 0.10
C PRO A 91 -8.73 5.80 0.63
N ASN A 92 -9.21 6.13 1.83
CA ASN A 92 -9.12 7.47 2.43
C ASN A 92 -9.56 7.48 3.91
N VAL A 93 -9.47 8.62 4.58
CA VAL A 93 -9.89 8.79 5.99
C VAL A 93 -11.36 8.46 6.25
N LYS A 94 -12.25 8.61 5.27
CA LYS A 94 -13.69 8.38 5.48
C LYS A 94 -14.02 6.90 5.60
N GLY A 95 -13.24 6.06 4.91
CA GLY A 95 -13.43 4.62 4.89
C GLY A 95 -12.76 3.87 6.04
N ILE A 96 -11.83 4.48 6.79
CA ILE A 96 -10.95 3.71 7.69
C ILE A 96 -11.69 2.99 8.81
N ILE A 97 -12.56 3.68 9.56
CA ILE A 97 -13.33 3.10 10.67
C ILE A 97 -14.28 1.97 10.18
N PRO A 98 -15.06 2.17 9.09
CA PRO A 98 -15.86 1.10 8.50
C PRO A 98 -15.02 -0.10 8.02
N LEU A 99 -13.93 0.15 7.28
CA LEU A 99 -13.12 -0.92 6.66
C LEU A 99 -12.29 -1.71 7.69
N THR A 100 -11.85 -1.09 8.78
CA THR A 100 -11.18 -1.81 9.88
C THR A 100 -12.16 -2.71 10.64
N ASN A 101 -13.44 -2.31 10.76
CA ASN A 101 -14.48 -3.18 11.28
C ASN A 101 -14.82 -4.31 10.32
N LEU A 102 -14.86 -4.02 9.02
CA LEU A 102 -15.20 -4.99 7.98
C LEU A 102 -14.28 -6.22 7.96
N ILE A 103 -13.01 -6.08 8.37
CA ILE A 103 -12.06 -7.20 8.49
C ILE A 103 -12.64 -8.36 9.32
N TYR A 104 -13.47 -8.06 10.33
CA TYR A 104 -14.04 -9.03 11.26
C TYR A 104 -15.47 -9.43 10.94
N PHE A 105 -16.01 -8.98 9.79
CA PHE A 105 -17.40 -9.25 9.40
C PHE A 105 -17.58 -10.60 8.69
N ASP A 106 -16.60 -11.48 8.81
CA ASP A 106 -16.77 -12.92 8.58
C ASP A 106 -17.46 -13.62 9.77
N GLU A 107 -17.38 -13.05 10.98
CA GLU A 107 -18.04 -13.60 12.16
C GLU A 107 -19.25 -12.76 12.64
N PHE A 108 -20.39 -13.45 12.83
CA PHE A 108 -21.63 -12.86 13.33
C PHE A 108 -21.49 -12.15 14.69
N PHE A 109 -20.55 -12.59 15.54
CA PHE A 109 -20.29 -11.95 16.83
C PHE A 109 -19.82 -10.49 16.66
N PHE A 110 -18.85 -10.25 15.80
CA PHE A 110 -18.30 -8.90 15.60
C PHE A 110 -19.31 -7.97 14.91
N ILE A 111 -20.12 -8.51 14.00
CA ILE A 111 -21.22 -7.76 13.38
C ILE A 111 -22.22 -7.29 14.43
N ASN A 112 -22.69 -8.17 15.33
CA ASN A 112 -23.61 -7.78 16.40
C ASN A 112 -22.99 -6.77 17.35
N ARG A 113 -21.71 -6.94 17.71
CA ARG A 113 -20.99 -5.97 18.54
C ARG A 113 -20.96 -4.59 17.89
N ALA A 114 -20.64 -4.50 16.60
CA ALA A 114 -20.63 -3.25 15.86
C ALA A 114 -22.04 -2.64 15.79
N LYS A 115 -23.06 -3.46 15.54
CA LYS A 115 -24.47 -3.07 15.51
C LYS A 115 -24.96 -2.52 16.85
N ASP A 116 -24.70 -3.21 17.95
CA ASP A 116 -25.14 -2.83 19.29
C ASP A 116 -24.46 -1.54 19.78
N THR A 117 -23.30 -1.20 19.21
CA THR A 117 -22.48 -0.07 19.63
C THR A 117 -22.38 1.04 18.57
N ILE A 118 -23.14 0.94 17.47
CA ILE A 118 -23.01 1.85 16.31
C ILE A 118 -23.21 3.33 16.66
N ASP A 119 -24.16 3.65 17.54
CA ASP A 119 -24.39 5.03 17.97
C ASP A 119 -23.22 5.59 18.81
N GLU A 120 -22.54 4.73 19.56
CA GLU A 120 -21.31 5.08 20.28
C GLU A 120 -20.13 5.26 19.32
N ILE A 121 -19.98 4.38 18.32
CA ILE A 121 -18.96 4.50 17.27
C ILE A 121 -19.15 5.84 16.52
N ILE A 122 -20.38 6.19 16.18
CA ILE A 122 -20.71 7.49 15.56
C ILE A 122 -20.33 8.65 16.47
N LEU A 123 -20.68 8.59 17.75
CA LEU A 123 -20.33 9.64 18.70
C LEU A 123 -18.81 9.80 18.83
N LEU A 124 -18.08 8.70 18.94
CA LEU A 124 -16.62 8.68 19.08
C LEU A 124 -15.90 9.09 17.80
N SER A 125 -16.47 8.86 16.62
CA SER A 125 -15.83 9.19 15.33
C SER A 125 -15.91 10.67 14.96
N LYS A 126 -16.86 11.43 15.53
CA LYS A 126 -17.02 12.86 15.23
C LYS A 126 -15.71 13.67 15.37
N PRO A 127 -14.97 13.60 16.49
CA PRO A 127 -13.70 14.33 16.61
C PRO A 127 -12.66 13.95 15.54
N PHE A 128 -12.64 12.69 15.09
CA PHE A 128 -11.74 12.23 14.02
C PHE A 128 -12.12 12.88 12.68
N PHE A 129 -13.41 12.82 12.29
CA PHE A 129 -13.85 13.46 11.05
C PHE A 129 -13.79 14.99 11.10
N ASP A 130 -14.05 15.59 12.25
CA ASP A 130 -13.89 17.03 12.46
C ASP A 130 -12.42 17.46 12.27
N TYR A 131 -11.46 16.65 12.76
CA TYR A 131 -10.03 16.90 12.60
C TYR A 131 -9.60 16.92 11.12
N PHE A 132 -10.09 15.96 10.33
CA PHE A 132 -9.80 15.86 8.90
C PHE A 132 -10.74 16.69 8.01
N GLY A 133 -11.70 17.43 8.59
CA GLY A 133 -12.58 18.33 7.84
C GLY A 133 -13.66 17.63 7.01
N GLY A 134 -14.08 16.42 7.38
CA GLY A 134 -15.23 15.74 6.78
C GLY A 134 -15.25 14.22 6.92
N GLY A 135 -16.44 13.64 6.76
CA GLY A 135 -16.73 12.21 6.92
C GLY A 135 -17.88 11.96 7.88
N ASP A 136 -18.53 10.82 7.74
CA ASP A 136 -19.57 10.32 8.64
C ASP A 136 -19.62 8.79 8.56
N LEU A 137 -20.48 8.18 9.38
CA LEU A 137 -20.72 6.73 9.38
C LEU A 137 -22.17 6.40 9.01
N ASP A 138 -22.84 7.25 8.23
CA ASP A 138 -24.25 7.02 7.88
C ASP A 138 -24.40 5.77 7.02
N PHE A 139 -23.50 5.56 6.05
CA PHE A 139 -23.45 4.31 5.28
C PHE A 139 -23.23 3.11 6.18
N PHE A 140 -22.22 3.15 7.06
CA PHE A 140 -21.90 2.04 7.95
C PHE A 140 -23.06 1.70 8.89
N LYS A 141 -23.75 2.72 9.44
CA LYS A 141 -24.96 2.54 10.25
C LYS A 141 -26.09 1.91 9.45
N ASN A 142 -26.38 2.44 8.27
CA ASN A 142 -27.45 1.91 7.42
C ASN A 142 -27.14 0.49 6.98
N PHE A 143 -25.87 0.18 6.67
CA PHE A 143 -25.41 -1.15 6.33
C PHE A 143 -25.65 -2.14 7.48
N LEU A 144 -25.30 -1.77 8.72
CA LEU A 144 -25.49 -2.62 9.91
C LEU A 144 -26.96 -2.81 10.33
N LEU A 145 -27.81 -1.82 10.06
CA LEU A 145 -29.21 -1.81 10.52
C LEU A 145 -30.23 -2.20 9.45
N SER A 146 -29.83 -2.32 8.17
CA SER A 146 -30.77 -2.68 7.10
C SER A 146 -31.27 -4.12 7.25
N GLU A 147 -32.57 -4.33 6.99
CA GLU A 147 -33.19 -5.66 7.00
C GLU A 147 -32.54 -6.59 5.97
N SER A 148 -32.24 -6.07 4.76
CA SER A 148 -31.60 -6.84 3.70
C SER A 148 -30.21 -7.37 4.07
N ASN A 149 -29.45 -6.63 4.88
CA ASN A 149 -28.16 -7.12 5.35
C ASN A 149 -28.28 -8.03 6.57
N GLN A 150 -29.36 -7.95 7.36
CA GLN A 150 -29.54 -8.88 8.48
C GLN A 150 -29.55 -10.34 8.01
N GLU A 151 -30.20 -10.62 6.86
CA GLU A 151 -30.21 -11.94 6.25
C GLU A 151 -28.80 -12.37 5.82
N ARG A 152 -28.02 -11.45 5.23
CA ARG A 152 -26.63 -11.73 4.80
C ARG A 152 -25.70 -11.98 5.99
N PHE A 153 -25.94 -11.33 7.13
CA PHE A 153 -25.14 -11.52 8.34
C PHE A 153 -25.27 -12.91 8.97
N GLU A 154 -26.36 -13.64 8.73
CA GLU A 154 -26.49 -15.03 9.20
C GLU A 154 -25.45 -15.96 8.55
N ASN A 155 -24.96 -15.62 7.34
CA ASN A 155 -23.94 -16.36 6.60
C ASN A 155 -22.80 -15.42 6.17
N ALA A 156 -22.35 -14.55 7.07
CA ALA A 156 -21.49 -13.42 6.74
C ALA A 156 -20.18 -13.80 6.02
N ASP A 157 -19.57 -14.94 6.37
CA ASP A 157 -18.40 -15.51 5.70
C ASP A 157 -18.61 -15.70 4.18
N GLU A 158 -19.80 -16.17 3.76
CA GLU A 158 -20.14 -16.36 2.33
C GLU A 158 -20.27 -15.02 1.58
N TYR A 159 -20.55 -13.93 2.29
CA TYR A 159 -20.77 -12.60 1.74
C TYR A 159 -19.59 -11.65 1.91
N ARG A 160 -18.47 -12.10 2.51
CA ARG A 160 -17.32 -11.26 2.87
C ARG A 160 -16.80 -10.41 1.71
N GLU A 161 -16.63 -11.03 0.55
CA GLU A 161 -16.12 -10.39 -0.66
C GLU A 161 -17.12 -9.40 -1.28
N GLU A 162 -18.41 -9.67 -1.17
CA GLU A 162 -19.44 -8.72 -1.59
C GLU A 162 -19.47 -7.49 -0.68
N PHE A 163 -19.37 -7.69 0.64
CA PHE A 163 -19.26 -6.59 1.58
C PHE A 163 -18.03 -5.73 1.31
N TYR A 164 -16.87 -6.36 1.02
CA TYR A 164 -15.66 -5.67 0.62
C TYR A 164 -15.89 -4.78 -0.61
N LYS A 165 -16.46 -5.34 -1.68
CA LYS A 165 -16.78 -4.60 -2.90
C LYS A 165 -17.75 -3.44 -2.65
N GLU A 166 -18.78 -3.63 -1.82
CA GLU A 166 -19.74 -2.58 -1.46
C GLU A 166 -19.09 -1.42 -0.71
N PHE A 167 -18.26 -1.71 0.30
CA PHE A 167 -17.58 -0.67 1.09
C PHE A 167 -16.59 0.10 0.22
N TRP A 168 -15.76 -0.59 -0.58
CA TRP A 168 -14.83 0.07 -1.48
C TRP A 168 -15.54 0.91 -2.54
N SER A 169 -16.64 0.41 -3.11
CA SER A 169 -17.45 1.18 -4.07
C SER A 169 -18.10 2.39 -3.43
N HIS A 170 -18.47 2.33 -2.15
CA HIS A 170 -19.03 3.48 -1.44
C HIS A 170 -17.97 4.54 -1.10
N TYR A 171 -16.83 4.12 -0.53
CA TYR A 171 -15.79 5.03 -0.04
C TYR A 171 -14.81 5.50 -1.13
N TYR A 172 -14.82 4.87 -2.30
CA TYR A 172 -14.01 5.22 -3.46
C TYR A 172 -14.80 5.09 -4.78
N ASP A 173 -15.96 5.76 -4.83
CA ASP A 173 -16.81 5.83 -6.03
C ASP A 173 -16.15 6.66 -7.15
N THR A 174 -15.25 6.02 -7.88
CA THR A 174 -14.47 6.63 -8.97
C THR A 174 -14.53 5.72 -10.20
N PRO A 175 -14.40 6.29 -11.42
CA PRO A 175 -14.28 5.49 -12.64
C PRO A 175 -13.16 4.46 -12.56
N GLU A 176 -12.03 4.81 -11.93
CA GLU A 176 -10.87 3.96 -11.74
C GLU A 176 -11.19 2.74 -10.86
N ASN A 177 -11.94 2.94 -9.78
CA ASN A 177 -12.40 1.87 -8.90
C ASN A 177 -13.33 0.90 -9.62
N ILE A 178 -14.31 1.41 -10.37
CA ILE A 178 -15.25 0.59 -11.15
C ILE A 178 -14.48 -0.30 -12.12
N LYS A 179 -13.54 0.28 -12.87
CA LYS A 179 -12.67 -0.46 -13.79
C LYS A 179 -11.82 -1.53 -13.09
N ALA A 180 -11.28 -1.22 -11.92
CA ALA A 180 -10.50 -2.19 -11.13
C ALA A 180 -11.36 -3.39 -10.73
N PHE A 181 -12.56 -3.16 -10.22
CA PHE A 181 -13.48 -4.24 -9.85
C PHE A 181 -13.99 -5.04 -11.06
N GLU A 182 -14.20 -4.42 -12.22
CA GLU A 182 -14.49 -5.15 -13.47
C GLU A 182 -13.33 -6.06 -13.91
N LEU A 183 -12.08 -5.63 -13.70
CA LEU A 183 -10.92 -6.48 -13.93
C LEU A 183 -10.87 -7.62 -12.90
N PHE A 184 -11.13 -7.34 -11.62
CA PHE A 184 -11.18 -8.36 -10.57
C PHE A 184 -12.24 -9.41 -10.86
N ASP A 185 -13.45 -9.01 -11.26
CA ASP A 185 -14.53 -9.91 -11.67
C ASP A 185 -14.05 -10.88 -12.76
N LYS A 186 -13.29 -10.39 -13.77
CA LYS A 186 -12.73 -11.24 -14.83
C LYS A 186 -11.65 -12.17 -14.31
N LEU A 187 -10.76 -11.69 -13.43
CA LEU A 187 -9.65 -12.46 -12.87
C LEU A 187 -10.15 -13.58 -11.94
N ILE A 188 -11.16 -13.31 -11.12
CA ILE A 188 -11.80 -14.27 -10.21
C ILE A 188 -12.55 -15.34 -11.01
N ASN A 189 -13.41 -14.92 -11.96
CA ASN A 189 -14.22 -15.85 -12.75
C ASN A 189 -13.43 -16.71 -13.74
N ARG A 190 -12.18 -16.33 -14.05
CA ARG A 190 -11.37 -17.02 -15.07
C ARG A 190 -9.95 -17.25 -14.57
N LEU A 191 -9.75 -18.42 -13.96
CA LEU A 191 -8.46 -18.89 -13.44
C LEU A 191 -7.34 -19.02 -14.47
N THR A 192 -7.60 -18.86 -15.78
CA THR A 192 -6.60 -18.82 -16.86
C THR A 192 -6.54 -17.49 -17.60
N TYR A 193 -7.34 -16.50 -17.21
CA TYR A 193 -7.33 -15.17 -17.83
C TYR A 193 -6.11 -14.36 -17.40
N LEU A 194 -5.36 -13.88 -18.38
CA LEU A 194 -4.34 -12.84 -18.26
C LEU A 194 -4.69 -11.82 -19.35
N PRO A 195 -5.08 -10.58 -19.00
CA PRO A 195 -5.40 -9.57 -20.00
C PRO A 195 -4.17 -9.21 -20.83
N GLN A 196 -4.37 -8.84 -22.09
CA GLN A 196 -3.29 -8.18 -22.85
C GLN A 196 -2.97 -6.86 -22.16
N TYR A 197 -1.69 -6.49 -22.12
CA TYR A 197 -1.30 -5.31 -21.36
C TYR A 197 -1.93 -4.02 -21.92
N GLU A 198 -2.16 -3.94 -23.23
CA GLU A 198 -2.90 -2.84 -23.86
C GLU A 198 -4.31 -2.65 -23.28
N ASP A 199 -4.95 -3.73 -22.80
CA ASP A 199 -6.27 -3.71 -22.16
C ASP A 199 -6.21 -3.30 -20.68
N VAL A 200 -5.01 -3.21 -20.09
CA VAL A 200 -4.75 -2.86 -18.68
C VAL A 200 -3.69 -1.76 -18.52
N ALA A 201 -3.34 -1.06 -19.60
CA ALA A 201 -2.53 0.16 -19.56
C ALA A 201 -3.33 1.37 -19.05
N GLU A 202 -4.56 1.13 -18.60
CA GLU A 202 -5.44 2.12 -18.02
C GLU A 202 -4.98 2.50 -16.61
N ASP A 203 -5.35 3.72 -16.20
CA ASP A 203 -5.20 4.15 -14.82
C ASP A 203 -6.30 3.50 -13.96
N TYR A 204 -5.89 2.68 -12.99
CA TYR A 204 -6.77 2.08 -11.98
C TYR A 204 -6.73 2.82 -10.64
N GLY A 205 -6.20 4.05 -10.63
CA GLY A 205 -6.13 4.89 -9.44
C GLY A 205 -5.32 4.24 -8.34
N LEU A 206 -5.90 4.11 -7.14
CA LEU A 206 -5.25 3.50 -5.98
C LEU A 206 -4.90 2.01 -6.20
N TRP A 207 -5.58 1.31 -7.11
CA TRP A 207 -5.37 -0.11 -7.36
C TRP A 207 -4.19 -0.43 -8.27
N ASN A 208 -3.56 0.58 -8.87
CA ASN A 208 -2.48 0.40 -9.84
C ASN A 208 -1.34 -0.50 -9.33
N ASN A 209 -0.95 -0.31 -8.07
CA ASN A 209 0.13 -1.06 -7.46
C ASN A 209 -0.27 -2.54 -7.27
N TYR A 210 -1.41 -2.75 -6.63
CA TYR A 210 -1.98 -4.08 -6.40
C TYR A 210 -2.19 -4.88 -7.70
N ILE A 211 -2.86 -4.28 -8.69
CA ILE A 211 -3.10 -4.91 -10.01
C ILE A 211 -1.78 -5.27 -10.69
N GLY A 212 -0.78 -4.39 -10.67
CA GLY A 212 0.51 -4.69 -11.31
C GLY A 212 1.21 -5.88 -10.67
N ASN A 213 1.23 -5.98 -9.33
CA ASN A 213 1.79 -7.12 -8.62
C ASN A 213 1.06 -8.43 -8.94
N VAL A 214 -0.28 -8.40 -8.89
CA VAL A 214 -1.14 -9.56 -9.16
C VAL A 214 -0.98 -10.07 -10.59
N LEU A 215 -1.00 -9.18 -11.57
CA LEU A 215 -0.86 -9.56 -12.97
C LEU A 215 0.55 -10.10 -13.26
N ALA A 216 1.59 -9.54 -12.66
CA ALA A 216 2.95 -10.08 -12.77
C ALA A 216 3.07 -11.47 -12.12
N LYS A 217 2.51 -11.66 -10.93
CA LYS A 217 2.48 -12.97 -10.26
C LYS A 217 1.75 -14.01 -11.11
N ARG A 218 0.60 -13.64 -11.68
CA ARG A 218 -0.20 -14.51 -12.53
C ARG A 218 0.49 -14.82 -13.85
N ALA A 219 1.18 -13.85 -14.46
CA ALA A 219 2.03 -14.09 -15.63
C ALA A 219 3.19 -15.05 -15.29
N TYR A 220 3.79 -14.93 -14.12
CA TYR A 220 4.87 -15.83 -13.64
C TYR A 220 4.38 -17.24 -13.35
N SER A 221 3.23 -17.39 -12.68
CA SER A 221 2.69 -18.71 -12.31
C SER A 221 2.16 -19.51 -13.50
N ARG A 222 1.82 -18.86 -14.62
CA ARG A 222 1.26 -19.53 -15.80
C ARG A 222 2.30 -19.79 -16.89
N ILE A 223 2.62 -21.07 -17.04
CA ILE A 223 3.63 -21.61 -17.97
C ILE A 223 3.16 -21.62 -19.45
N ILE A 224 1.86 -21.46 -19.72
CA ILE A 224 1.27 -21.70 -21.07
C ILE A 224 1.32 -20.46 -21.98
N VAL A 225 1.51 -19.26 -21.44
CA VAL A 225 1.72 -18.04 -22.26
C VAL A 225 3.19 -17.99 -22.70
N GLU A 226 3.46 -17.60 -23.94
CA GLU A 226 4.85 -17.43 -24.39
C GLU A 226 5.53 -16.31 -23.60
N ASP A 227 6.80 -16.48 -23.23
CA ASP A 227 7.50 -15.51 -22.38
C ASP A 227 7.57 -14.11 -23.02
N ILE A 228 7.53 -14.02 -24.35
CA ILE A 228 7.49 -12.77 -25.11
C ILE A 228 6.20 -11.95 -24.89
N ASP A 229 5.13 -12.57 -24.42
CA ASP A 229 3.89 -11.85 -24.11
C ASP A 229 3.81 -11.45 -22.63
N LYS A 230 4.69 -11.98 -21.77
CA LYS A 230 4.67 -11.74 -20.31
C LYS A 230 5.45 -10.52 -19.88
N TRP A 231 6.43 -10.09 -20.68
CA TRP A 231 7.40 -9.07 -20.27
C TRP A 231 6.74 -7.76 -19.83
N LYS A 232 5.58 -7.39 -20.42
CA LYS A 232 4.86 -6.16 -20.08
C LYS A 232 4.37 -6.16 -18.63
N HIS A 233 3.86 -7.29 -18.16
CA HIS A 233 3.42 -7.44 -16.76
C HIS A 233 4.61 -7.40 -15.80
N TYR A 234 5.70 -8.07 -16.14
CA TYR A 234 6.93 -8.03 -15.34
C TYR A 234 7.51 -6.62 -15.28
N TRP A 235 7.53 -5.93 -16.43
CA TRP A 235 8.03 -4.58 -16.52
C TRP A 235 7.19 -3.59 -15.73
N ARG A 236 5.86 -3.69 -15.81
CA ARG A 236 4.97 -2.88 -14.99
C ARG A 236 5.22 -3.09 -13.51
N CYS A 237 5.32 -4.34 -13.06
CA CYS A 237 5.62 -4.65 -11.66
C CYS A 237 6.97 -4.09 -11.21
N ALA A 238 8.00 -4.15 -12.06
CA ALA A 238 9.32 -3.59 -11.76
C ALA A 238 9.35 -2.06 -11.64
N GLN A 239 8.35 -1.34 -12.18
CA GLN A 239 8.23 0.12 -12.08
C GLN A 239 7.44 0.58 -10.84
N LEU A 240 6.75 -0.34 -10.16
CA LEU A 240 5.91 -0.04 -9.01
C LEU A 240 6.74 0.08 -7.72
N PRO A 241 6.26 0.84 -6.72
CA PRO A 241 6.94 0.93 -5.43
C PRO A 241 6.96 -0.44 -4.75
N HIS A 242 8.17 -0.94 -4.46
CA HIS A 242 8.31 -2.22 -3.80
C HIS A 242 7.92 -2.12 -2.32
N GLY A 243 7.37 -3.22 -1.82
CA GLY A 243 6.97 -3.39 -0.43
C GLY A 243 5.55 -2.93 -0.10
N PHE A 244 4.74 -2.71 -1.14
CA PHE A 244 3.35 -2.30 -1.05
C PHE A 244 2.46 -3.24 -1.85
N ASP A 245 1.31 -3.61 -1.31
CA ASP A 245 0.21 -4.34 -1.97
C ASP A 245 0.67 -5.55 -2.78
N CYS A 246 1.66 -6.28 -2.28
CA CYS A 246 2.14 -7.47 -2.94
C CYS A 246 1.31 -8.67 -2.50
N ASP A 247 0.39 -9.09 -3.36
CA ASP A 247 -0.30 -10.38 -3.22
C ASP A 247 0.37 -11.44 -4.09
N THR A 248 0.69 -12.56 -3.46
CA THR A 248 1.33 -13.72 -4.12
C THR A 248 0.39 -14.92 -4.27
N ASN A 249 -0.88 -14.77 -3.90
CA ASN A 249 -1.91 -15.79 -3.99
C ASN A 249 -2.56 -15.83 -5.40
N SER A 250 -3.39 -16.83 -5.67
CA SER A 250 -3.99 -17.11 -6.98
C SER A 250 -5.02 -16.07 -7.47
N PHE A 251 -5.27 -14.99 -6.73
CA PHE A 251 -6.26 -13.94 -6.99
C PHE A 251 -7.65 -14.50 -7.28
N GLU A 252 -8.29 -14.98 -6.21
CA GLU A 252 -9.62 -15.60 -6.20
C GLU A 252 -10.65 -14.74 -5.44
N GLU A 253 -10.20 -13.67 -4.79
CA GLU A 253 -10.97 -12.79 -3.90
C GLU A 253 -10.66 -11.33 -4.25
N TYR A 254 -11.54 -10.39 -3.88
CA TYR A 254 -11.27 -8.94 -4.00
C TYR A 254 -10.36 -8.44 -2.89
N THR A 255 -10.48 -9.02 -1.69
CA THR A 255 -9.67 -8.68 -0.53
C THR A 255 -8.18 -8.86 -0.84
N ILE A 256 -7.36 -7.88 -0.44
CA ILE A 256 -5.91 -7.93 -0.61
C ILE A 256 -5.33 -8.99 0.35
N HIS A 257 -4.73 -10.05 -0.21
CA HIS A 257 -3.99 -11.02 0.62
C HIS A 257 -2.56 -10.57 0.87
N PHE A 258 -2.03 -11.00 2.01
CA PHE A 258 -0.65 -10.74 2.39
C PHE A 258 0.34 -11.59 1.57
N GLY A 259 1.33 -10.94 0.98
CA GLY A 259 2.43 -11.57 0.25
C GLY A 259 3.75 -10.85 0.47
N TRP A 260 4.81 -11.29 -0.20
CA TRP A 260 6.17 -10.75 -0.05
C TRP A 260 6.67 -10.16 -1.36
N SER A 261 6.89 -8.83 -1.38
CA SER A 261 7.39 -8.13 -2.58
C SER A 261 8.71 -8.72 -3.03
N SER A 262 9.64 -9.03 -2.10
CA SER A 262 10.92 -9.61 -2.50
C SER A 262 10.78 -10.96 -3.20
N SER A 263 9.85 -11.81 -2.78
CA SER A 263 9.67 -13.14 -3.39
C SER A 263 9.16 -13.00 -4.83
N LEU A 264 8.17 -12.12 -5.04
CA LEU A 264 7.66 -11.82 -6.37
C LEU A 264 8.75 -11.20 -7.26
N LEU A 265 9.48 -10.22 -6.73
CA LEU A 265 10.52 -9.49 -7.47
C LEU A 265 11.72 -10.38 -7.80
N ASP A 266 12.16 -11.22 -6.86
CA ASP A 266 13.18 -12.24 -7.11
C ASP A 266 12.74 -13.14 -8.27
N CYS A 267 11.50 -13.63 -8.25
CA CYS A 267 10.95 -14.47 -9.30
C CYS A 267 10.90 -13.78 -10.68
N ILE A 268 10.45 -12.52 -10.77
CA ILE A 268 10.38 -11.83 -12.07
C ILE A 268 11.74 -11.31 -12.53
N SER A 269 12.67 -10.99 -11.61
CA SER A 269 14.01 -10.51 -11.94
C SER A 269 14.81 -11.53 -12.75
N ASP A 270 14.54 -12.82 -12.56
CA ASP A 270 15.06 -13.90 -13.40
C ASP A 270 14.81 -13.67 -14.89
N SER A 271 13.73 -12.99 -15.24
CA SER A 271 13.34 -12.70 -16.62
C SER A 271 14.16 -11.56 -17.23
N PHE A 272 14.80 -10.70 -16.43
CA PHE A 272 15.59 -9.54 -16.86
C PHE A 272 17.08 -9.85 -17.11
N ASP A 273 17.43 -11.13 -17.18
CA ASP A 273 18.81 -11.62 -17.31
C ASP A 273 19.42 -11.28 -18.69
N SER A 274 20.25 -10.23 -18.74
CA SER A 274 20.95 -9.78 -19.95
C SER A 274 22.07 -10.72 -20.40
N GLU A 275 22.52 -11.65 -19.53
CA GLU A 275 23.51 -12.67 -19.90
C GLU A 275 22.85 -13.82 -20.68
N ARG A 276 21.52 -13.93 -20.65
CA ARG A 276 20.74 -14.92 -21.42
C ARG A 276 20.04 -14.24 -22.59
N GLU A 277 20.63 -14.35 -23.77
CA GLU A 277 20.12 -13.75 -25.02
C GLU A 277 18.61 -13.98 -25.21
N SER A 278 18.11 -15.20 -25.03
CA SER A 278 16.69 -15.52 -25.20
C SER A 278 15.75 -14.76 -24.25
N LYS A 279 16.22 -14.36 -23.06
CA LYS A 279 15.46 -13.56 -22.10
C LYS A 279 15.64 -12.07 -22.37
N TYR A 280 16.86 -11.65 -22.65
CA TYR A 280 17.14 -10.26 -22.99
C TYR A 280 16.38 -9.80 -24.24
N GLU A 281 16.34 -10.62 -25.30
CA GLU A 281 15.67 -10.32 -26.57
C GLU A 281 14.16 -10.19 -26.46
N MET A 282 13.53 -10.71 -25.40
CA MET A 282 12.08 -10.62 -25.21
C MET A 282 11.61 -9.19 -24.95
N PHE A 283 12.50 -8.31 -24.48
CA PHE A 283 12.18 -6.91 -24.19
C PHE A 283 12.43 -6.00 -25.41
N PRO A 284 11.58 -4.99 -25.64
CA PRO A 284 11.87 -3.95 -26.63
C PRO A 284 13.05 -3.08 -26.18
N GLU A 285 13.71 -2.42 -27.14
CA GLU A 285 14.89 -1.59 -26.90
C GLU A 285 14.65 -0.44 -25.90
N GLU A 286 13.43 0.09 -25.87
CA GLU A 286 13.02 1.14 -24.93
C GLU A 286 13.10 0.66 -23.48
N VAL A 287 12.69 -0.59 -23.23
CA VAL A 287 12.73 -1.21 -21.89
C VAL A 287 14.16 -1.58 -21.52
N LYS A 288 14.92 -2.17 -22.44
CA LYS A 288 16.34 -2.52 -22.21
C LYS A 288 17.21 -1.31 -21.83
N LYS A 289 16.90 -0.14 -22.39
CA LYS A 289 17.61 1.11 -22.12
C LYS A 289 17.04 1.89 -20.95
N HIS A 290 15.92 1.46 -20.38
CA HIS A 290 15.29 2.18 -19.28
C HIS A 290 16.15 2.04 -18.00
N PRO A 291 16.29 3.11 -17.18
CA PRO A 291 17.17 3.09 -16.01
C PRO A 291 16.86 1.98 -14.99
N LEU A 292 15.59 1.56 -14.89
CA LEU A 292 15.16 0.49 -14.00
C LEU A 292 15.48 -0.93 -14.47
N PHE A 293 15.91 -1.13 -15.73
CA PHE A 293 16.20 -2.47 -16.24
C PHE A 293 17.35 -3.13 -15.46
N GLU A 294 18.47 -2.42 -15.35
CA GLU A 294 19.65 -2.87 -14.60
C GLU A 294 19.32 -3.07 -13.11
N ALA A 295 18.53 -2.16 -12.53
CA ALA A 295 18.09 -2.26 -11.15
C ALA A 295 17.24 -3.50 -10.88
N THR A 296 16.39 -3.88 -11.84
CA THR A 296 15.52 -5.08 -11.76
C THR A 296 16.34 -6.35 -11.93
N GLU A 297 17.23 -6.39 -12.93
CA GLU A 297 18.13 -7.52 -13.17
C GLU A 297 19.01 -7.82 -11.94
N ALA A 298 19.47 -6.77 -11.25
CA ALA A 298 20.37 -6.91 -10.12
C ALA A 298 19.74 -7.49 -8.86
N ILE A 299 18.41 -7.52 -8.74
CA ILE A 299 17.70 -8.08 -7.57
C ILE A 299 18.15 -9.52 -7.31
N ARG A 300 18.35 -10.31 -8.38
CA ARG A 300 18.80 -11.71 -8.29
C ARG A 300 20.31 -11.89 -8.06
N LYS A 301 21.13 -10.86 -8.31
CA LYS A 301 22.59 -11.00 -8.33
C LYS A 301 23.10 -11.28 -6.90
N VAL A 302 23.88 -12.36 -6.77
CA VAL A 302 24.27 -13.02 -5.50
C VAL A 302 24.78 -12.02 -4.45
N GLY A 303 24.19 -12.04 -3.24
CA GLY A 303 24.66 -11.26 -2.08
C GLY A 303 23.60 -10.42 -1.36
N GLY A 304 22.35 -10.46 -1.82
CA GLY A 304 21.27 -9.62 -1.29
C GLY A 304 21.39 -8.20 -1.88
N TYR A 305 20.41 -7.80 -2.66
CA TYR A 305 20.39 -6.48 -3.28
C TYR A 305 20.03 -5.38 -2.26
N SER A 306 20.74 -4.25 -2.30
CA SER A 306 20.57 -3.12 -1.37
C SER A 306 19.88 -1.90 -1.99
N GLY A 307 19.41 -1.99 -3.24
CA GLY A 307 18.70 -0.88 -3.88
C GLY A 307 19.60 0.20 -4.49
N ASP A 308 20.93 0.05 -4.50
CA ASP A 308 21.87 1.06 -5.01
C ASP A 308 21.66 1.39 -6.49
N LEU A 309 21.27 0.41 -7.31
CA LEU A 309 20.93 0.62 -8.71
C LEU A 309 19.58 1.30 -8.88
N HIS A 310 18.61 1.11 -7.97
CA HIS A 310 17.38 1.91 -7.94
C HIS A 310 17.67 3.38 -7.61
N ILE A 311 18.62 3.67 -6.71
CA ILE A 311 19.04 5.05 -6.43
C ILE A 311 19.63 5.69 -7.70
N LYS A 312 20.51 4.99 -8.42
CA LYS A 312 21.05 5.48 -9.70
C LYS A 312 19.93 5.71 -10.72
N ALA A 313 18.99 4.76 -10.83
CA ALA A 313 17.85 4.87 -11.73
C ALA A 313 16.98 6.08 -11.38
N ALA A 314 16.71 6.34 -10.09
CA ALA A 314 15.94 7.48 -9.64
C ALA A 314 16.53 8.82 -10.11
N VAL A 315 17.85 9.00 -9.96
CA VAL A 315 18.55 10.21 -10.41
C VAL A 315 18.44 10.41 -11.93
N ILE A 316 18.53 9.33 -12.71
CA ILE A 316 18.40 9.39 -14.17
C ILE A 316 16.94 9.70 -14.56
N LEU A 317 15.97 9.09 -13.87
CA LEU A 317 14.53 9.34 -14.11
C LEU A 317 14.17 10.80 -13.88
N GLU A 318 14.68 11.40 -12.81
CA GLU A 318 14.50 12.83 -12.54
C GLU A 318 15.16 13.71 -13.62
N LYS A 319 16.46 13.50 -13.87
CA LYS A 319 17.29 14.46 -14.63
C LYS A 319 17.22 14.31 -16.14
N GLU A 320 17.09 13.07 -16.62
CA GLU A 320 17.17 12.76 -18.05
C GLU A 320 15.79 12.45 -18.65
N TYR A 321 14.90 11.82 -17.87
CA TYR A 321 13.55 11.45 -18.32
C TYR A 321 12.47 12.45 -17.89
N ASN A 322 12.78 13.39 -16.97
CA ASN A 322 11.82 14.31 -16.39
C ASN A 322 10.58 13.58 -15.84
N ASP A 323 10.82 12.43 -15.19
CA ASP A 323 9.80 11.58 -14.59
C ASP A 323 9.94 11.58 -13.05
N PRO A 324 9.35 12.58 -12.37
CA PRO A 324 9.46 12.68 -10.91
C PRO A 324 8.69 11.57 -10.17
N ILE A 325 7.65 10.99 -10.78
CA ILE A 325 6.88 9.89 -10.17
C ILE A 325 7.67 8.58 -10.27
N GLY A 326 8.27 8.30 -11.42
CA GLY A 326 9.21 7.19 -11.58
C GLY A 326 10.40 7.31 -10.63
N CYS A 327 10.96 8.52 -10.47
CA CYS A 327 12.00 8.79 -9.47
C CYS A 327 11.52 8.47 -8.04
N TRP A 328 10.34 8.95 -7.64
CA TRP A 328 9.76 8.68 -6.33
C TRP A 328 9.59 7.17 -6.08
N ASN A 329 9.00 6.43 -7.02
CA ASN A 329 8.81 4.99 -6.90
C ASN A 329 10.15 4.25 -6.81
N ALA A 330 11.14 4.66 -7.61
CA ALA A 330 12.48 4.08 -7.57
C ALA A 330 13.16 4.31 -6.21
N LEU A 331 12.99 5.49 -5.58
CA LEU A 331 13.50 5.76 -4.23
C LEU A 331 12.81 4.91 -3.15
N ILE A 332 11.49 4.70 -3.26
CA ILE A 332 10.77 3.78 -2.36
C ILE A 332 11.34 2.37 -2.50
N SER A 333 11.45 1.88 -3.74
CA SER A 333 11.99 0.56 -4.04
C SER A 333 13.44 0.38 -3.55
N ALA A 334 14.28 1.40 -3.72
CA ALA A 334 15.64 1.40 -3.18
C ALA A 334 15.64 1.26 -1.65
N SER A 335 14.82 2.07 -0.97
CA SER A 335 14.70 2.10 0.48
C SER A 335 14.18 0.78 1.06
N TYR A 336 13.20 0.15 0.41
CA TYR A 336 12.70 -1.18 0.77
C TYR A 336 13.84 -2.22 0.80
N TRP A 337 14.63 -2.29 -0.28
CA TRP A 337 15.74 -3.25 -0.37
C TRP A 337 16.86 -2.95 0.63
N ALA A 338 17.19 -1.67 0.83
CA ALA A 338 18.14 -1.23 1.86
C ALA A 338 17.68 -1.63 3.27
N GLY A 339 16.43 -1.33 3.63
CA GLY A 339 15.84 -1.66 4.93
C GLY A 339 15.72 -3.16 5.18
N LYS A 340 15.41 -3.94 4.15
CA LYS A 340 15.41 -5.41 4.22
C LYS A 340 16.79 -5.97 4.56
N ARG A 341 17.85 -5.36 4.02
CA ARG A 341 19.25 -5.69 4.32
C ARG A 341 19.78 -5.09 5.63
N GLY A 342 19.07 -4.16 6.24
CA GLY A 342 19.57 -3.39 7.38
C GLY A 342 20.63 -2.34 7.00
N ASP A 343 20.67 -1.94 5.73
CA ASP A 343 21.51 -0.83 5.23
C ASP A 343 20.83 0.51 5.55
N LEU A 344 21.06 1.00 6.77
CA LEU A 344 20.44 2.24 7.25
C LEU A 344 20.95 3.48 6.49
N ASP A 345 22.21 3.47 6.04
CA ASP A 345 22.77 4.57 5.25
C ASP A 345 22.07 4.66 3.89
N GLY A 346 21.78 3.50 3.28
CA GLY A 346 20.96 3.42 2.06
C GLY A 346 19.54 3.95 2.26
N VAL A 347 18.87 3.59 3.37
CA VAL A 347 17.53 4.12 3.71
C VAL A 347 17.56 5.64 3.88
N GLU A 348 18.53 6.17 4.64
CA GLU A 348 18.69 7.60 4.90
C GLU A 348 19.02 8.39 3.63
N MET A 349 19.82 7.83 2.72
CA MET A 349 20.10 8.43 1.42
C MET A 349 18.84 8.54 0.57
N CYS A 350 18.04 7.47 0.47
CA CYS A 350 16.79 7.49 -0.30
C CYS A 350 15.81 8.53 0.26
N TRP A 351 15.71 8.60 1.58
CA TRP A 351 14.86 9.57 2.26
C TRP A 351 15.31 11.01 2.01
N GLY A 352 16.61 11.31 2.16
CA GLY A 352 17.14 12.63 1.86
C GLY A 352 16.87 13.06 0.40
N LEU A 353 17.06 12.16 -0.55
CA LEU A 353 16.71 12.41 -1.96
C LEU A 353 15.22 12.66 -2.16
N ALA A 354 14.33 11.97 -1.45
CA ALA A 354 12.89 12.20 -1.51
C ALA A 354 12.47 13.56 -0.92
N ILE A 355 13.16 14.04 0.12
CA ILE A 355 12.99 15.39 0.68
C ILE A 355 13.38 16.47 -0.33
N ASP A 356 14.50 16.27 -1.03
CA ASP A 356 14.96 17.19 -2.09
C ASP A 356 14.04 17.17 -3.32
N LEU A 357 13.59 15.98 -3.73
CA LEU A 357 12.65 15.81 -4.84
C LEU A 357 11.31 16.50 -4.54
N SER A 358 10.73 16.26 -3.37
CA SER A 358 9.46 16.87 -2.95
C SER A 358 9.55 18.40 -2.90
N LYS A 359 10.68 18.95 -2.43
CA LYS A 359 10.93 20.39 -2.47
C LYS A 359 11.03 20.93 -3.90
N THR A 360 11.75 20.23 -4.77
CA THR A 360 11.97 20.63 -6.17
C THR A 360 10.66 20.70 -6.96
N HIS A 361 9.75 19.75 -6.72
CA HIS A 361 8.46 19.67 -7.41
C HIS A 361 7.30 20.33 -6.65
N GLY A 362 7.57 21.01 -5.54
CA GLY A 362 6.55 21.77 -4.80
C GLY A 362 5.56 20.92 -4.00
N TRP A 363 5.87 19.65 -3.72
CA TRP A 363 5.09 18.74 -2.87
C TRP A 363 5.29 19.09 -1.40
N THR A 364 4.82 20.28 -1.01
CA THR A 364 5.14 20.92 0.28
C THR A 364 4.68 20.08 1.47
N GLU A 365 3.49 19.46 1.38
CA GLU A 365 2.95 18.63 2.46
C GLU A 365 3.82 17.38 2.70
N ILE A 366 4.20 16.69 1.61
CA ILE A 366 5.12 15.55 1.65
C ILE A 366 6.47 15.98 2.20
N HIS A 367 7.04 17.09 1.72
CA HIS A 367 8.33 17.61 2.18
C HIS A 367 8.37 17.82 3.69
N ASN A 368 7.32 18.43 4.24
CA ASN A 368 7.23 18.70 5.68
C ASN A 368 7.17 17.39 6.48
N VAL A 369 6.30 16.46 6.08
CA VAL A 369 6.16 15.17 6.76
C VAL A 369 7.45 14.37 6.72
N LEU A 370 8.10 14.28 5.56
CA LEU A 370 9.38 13.59 5.43
C LEU A 370 10.45 14.22 6.33
N SER A 371 10.48 15.56 6.43
CA SER A 371 11.45 16.27 7.27
C SER A 371 11.19 16.02 8.76
N GLU A 372 9.94 16.15 9.22
CA GLU A 372 9.55 15.88 10.62
C GLU A 372 9.87 14.44 11.04
N GLN A 373 9.52 13.47 10.19
CA GLN A 373 9.83 12.06 10.43
C GLN A 373 11.35 11.83 10.49
N MET A 374 12.17 12.55 9.71
CA MET A 374 13.63 12.38 9.70
C MET A 374 14.25 12.94 10.98
N GLU A 375 13.73 14.06 11.48
CA GLU A 375 14.09 14.59 12.79
C GLU A 375 13.75 13.59 13.91
N PHE A 376 12.52 13.06 13.92
CA PHE A 376 12.10 11.99 14.84
C PHE A 376 13.07 10.81 14.80
N TYR A 377 13.38 10.33 13.60
CA TYR A 377 14.28 9.20 13.39
C TYR A 377 15.66 9.46 14.00
N TYR A 378 16.31 10.59 13.71
CA TYR A 378 17.66 10.86 14.23
C TYR A 378 17.71 11.03 15.75
N HIS A 379 16.63 11.48 16.38
CA HIS A 379 16.57 11.61 17.83
C HIS A 379 16.46 10.27 18.55
N TYR A 380 15.83 9.28 17.93
CA TYR A 380 15.65 7.94 18.51
C TYR A 380 16.51 6.85 17.86
N LYS A 381 17.35 7.19 16.86
CA LYS A 381 18.28 6.26 16.20
C LYS A 381 19.36 5.72 17.15
N GLY A 382 19.72 6.52 18.17
CA GLY A 382 20.86 6.32 19.07
C GLY A 382 20.78 5.14 20.02
#